data_AF-A0A094FBP0-F1
#
_entry.id   AF-A0A094FBP0-F1
#
_cell.length_a   1.000
_cell.length_b   1.000
_cell.length_c   1.000
_cell.angle_alpha   90.00
_cell.angle_beta   90.00
_cell.angle_gamma   90.00
#
_symmetry.space_group_name_H-M   'P 1'
#
loop_
_entity.id
_entity.type
_entity.pdbx_description
1 polymer ?
#
loop_
_entity_poly.entity_id
_entity_poly.type
_entity_poly.pdbx_seq_one_letter_code
_entity_poly.pdbx_strand_id
1 'polypeptide(L)'
;MRLPITVFPMVITAVGLLMFGIGIGKGMHWIVPVIGSGFAAAGLSAIPSILQPYLLDSYYATSLDVFIMFHGGKNLIVFAVAFGIVPWIHMNGIAAVFGILAALIIVIDLGWVIFYVFGIRLRQLDRKKTIFPFNEL
;
A
#
# COMPACT_ATOMS: atom_id res chain seq x y z
N MET A 1 2.56 12.55 13.37
CA MET A 1 3.99 12.25 13.16
C MET A 1 4.24 10.73 13.06
N ARG A 2 3.53 10.01 12.18
CA ARG A 2 3.61 8.52 12.08
C ARG A 2 4.29 8.02 10.79
N LEU A 3 4.39 8.89 9.78
CA LEU A 3 4.67 8.46 8.41
C LEU A 3 6.11 8.04 8.08
N PRO A 4 7.19 8.53 8.72
CA PRO A 4 8.52 8.00 8.44
C PRO A 4 8.66 6.51 8.78
N ILE A 5 7.81 6.01 9.69
CA ILE A 5 7.81 4.60 10.13
C ILE A 5 7.31 3.68 9.00
N THR A 6 6.56 4.17 8.01
CA THR A 6 6.05 3.33 6.90
C THR A 6 7.15 2.85 5.95
N VAL A 7 8.33 3.49 5.96
CA VAL A 7 9.48 3.08 5.15
C VAL A 7 9.98 1.69 5.55
N PHE A 8 9.91 1.36 6.84
CA PHE A 8 10.36 0.05 7.34
C PHE A 8 9.51 -1.12 6.82
N PRO A 9 8.17 -1.13 6.98
CA PRO A 9 7.34 -2.20 6.44
C PRO A 9 7.29 -2.20 4.90
N MET A 10 7.52 -1.07 4.21
CA MET A 10 7.72 -1.07 2.74
C MET A 10 8.89 -1.96 2.34
N VAL A 11 10.07 -1.76 2.95
CA VAL A 11 11.26 -2.54 2.64
C VAL A 11 11.05 -4.02 2.95
N ILE A 12 10.40 -4.33 4.08
CA ILE A 12 10.07 -5.72 4.44
C ILE A 12 9.15 -6.36 3.40
N THR A 13 8.14 -5.63 2.93
CA THR A 13 7.19 -6.13 1.92
C THR A 13 7.90 -6.45 0.61
N ALA A 14 8.77 -5.53 0.15
CA ALA A 14 9.57 -5.73 -1.06
C ALA A 14 10.50 -6.94 -0.95
N VAL A 15 11.21 -7.07 0.17
CA VAL A 15 12.10 -8.21 0.43
C VAL A 15 11.30 -9.51 0.46
N GLY A 16 10.14 -9.53 1.13
CA GLY A 16 9.27 -10.71 1.19
C GLY A 16 8.79 -11.18 -0.18
N LEU A 17 8.37 -10.26 -1.04
CA LEU A 17 7.94 -10.57 -2.41
C LEU A 17 9.08 -11.07 -3.29
N LEU A 18 10.26 -10.48 -3.18
CA LEU A 18 11.45 -10.95 -3.91
C LEU A 18 11.90 -12.33 -3.43
N MET A 19 11.90 -12.58 -2.11
CA MET A 19 12.19 -13.90 -1.54
C MET A 19 11.19 -14.96 -2.03
N PHE A 20 9.91 -14.62 -2.12
CA PHE A 20 8.89 -15.50 -2.65
C PHE A 20 9.11 -15.80 -4.15
N GLY A 21 9.24 -14.76 -4.97
CA GLY A 21 9.40 -14.89 -6.43
C GLY A 21 10.67 -15.63 -6.83
N ILE A 22 11.81 -15.25 -6.26
CA ILE A 22 13.12 -15.88 -6.55
C ILE A 22 13.17 -17.28 -5.93
N GLY A 23 12.62 -17.46 -4.72
CA GLY A 23 12.61 -18.73 -4.01
C GLY A 23 11.89 -19.83 -4.81
N ILE A 24 10.71 -19.53 -5.36
CA ILE A 24 9.99 -20.50 -6.20
C ILE A 24 10.64 -20.60 -7.58
N GLY A 25 11.04 -19.48 -8.20
CA GLY A 25 11.60 -19.48 -9.54
C GLY A 25 12.95 -20.23 -9.68
N LYS A 26 13.75 -20.28 -8.61
CA LYS A 26 15.02 -21.04 -8.58
C LYS A 26 14.90 -22.42 -7.94
N GLY A 27 13.69 -22.86 -7.56
CA GLY A 27 13.48 -24.14 -6.86
C GLY A 27 14.24 -24.23 -5.53
N MET A 28 14.36 -23.11 -4.80
CA MET A 28 15.02 -23.09 -3.49
C MET A 28 14.22 -23.89 -2.46
N HIS A 29 14.87 -24.24 -1.33
CA HIS A 29 14.21 -24.95 -0.24
C HIS A 29 12.89 -24.28 0.15
N TRP A 30 11.83 -25.07 0.31
CA TRP A 30 10.44 -24.63 0.49
C TRP A 30 10.23 -23.61 1.63
N ILE A 31 11.16 -23.59 2.60
CA ILE A 31 11.15 -22.62 3.70
C ILE A 31 11.35 -21.17 3.23
N VAL A 32 12.08 -20.95 2.14
CA VAL A 32 12.41 -19.60 1.66
C VAL A 32 11.16 -18.89 1.14
N PRO A 33 10.32 -19.50 0.27
CA PRO A 33 9.02 -18.91 -0.09
C PRO A 33 8.08 -18.72 1.10
N VAL A 34 8.08 -19.62 2.09
CA VAL A 34 7.21 -19.52 3.28
C VAL A 34 7.61 -18.33 4.15
N ILE A 35 8.92 -18.13 4.37
CA ILE A 35 9.41 -16.96 5.08
C ILE A 35 9.14 -15.68 4.28
N GLY A 36 9.34 -15.72 2.96
CA GLY A 36 9.05 -14.61 2.05
C GLY A 36 7.58 -14.18 2.09
N SER A 37 6.64 -15.13 2.07
CA SER A 37 5.20 -14.84 2.20
C SER A 37 4.84 -14.29 3.58
N GLY A 38 5.49 -14.77 4.65
CA GLY A 38 5.36 -14.22 6.00
C GLY A 38 5.79 -12.75 6.09
N PHE A 39 6.96 -12.41 5.53
CA PHE A 39 7.43 -11.03 5.48
C PHE A 39 6.52 -10.14 4.63
N ALA A 40 6.08 -10.64 3.46
CA ALA A 40 5.15 -9.91 2.62
C ALA A 40 3.83 -9.63 3.36
N ALA A 41 3.23 -10.63 4.02
CA ALA A 41 1.98 -10.47 4.77
C ALA A 41 2.11 -9.51 5.95
N ALA A 42 3.22 -9.58 6.69
CA ALA A 42 3.49 -8.69 7.81
C ALA A 42 3.63 -7.22 7.36
N GLY A 43 4.42 -6.99 6.31
CA GLY A 43 4.64 -5.65 5.77
C GLY A 43 3.37 -5.04 5.17
N LEU A 44 2.62 -5.83 4.38
CA LEU A 44 1.37 -5.38 3.74
C LEU A 44 0.27 -5.05 4.75
N SER A 45 0.32 -5.64 5.96
CA SER A 45 -0.61 -5.36 7.06
C SER A 45 -0.17 -4.16 7.90
N ALA A 46 1.14 -3.99 8.13
CA ALA A 46 1.68 -2.89 8.93
C ALA A 46 1.50 -1.52 8.28
N ILE A 47 1.62 -1.41 6.94
CA ILE A 47 1.47 -0.16 6.19
C ILE A 47 0.08 0.50 6.44
N PRO A 48 -1.06 -0.18 6.18
CA PRO A 48 -2.37 0.40 6.42
C PRO A 48 -2.64 0.67 7.91
N SER A 49 -2.11 -0.13 8.84
CA SER A 49 -2.24 0.16 10.28
C SER A 49 -1.63 1.50 10.70
N ILE A 50 -0.62 1.99 9.98
CA ILE A 50 -0.02 3.32 10.24
C ILE A 50 -0.78 4.42 9.48
N LEU A 51 -1.18 4.15 8.22
CA LEU A 51 -1.83 5.13 7.35
C LEU A 51 -3.29 5.41 7.71
N GLN A 52 -4.06 4.38 8.06
CA GLN A 52 -5.49 4.49 8.37
C GLN A 52 -5.78 5.46 9.51
N PRO A 53 -5.13 5.36 10.70
CA PRO A 53 -5.32 6.34 11.76
C PRO A 53 -4.94 7.76 11.33
N TYR A 54 -3.90 7.91 10.50
CA TYR A 54 -3.52 9.22 9.98
C TYR A 54 -4.61 9.82 9.08
N LEU A 55 -5.21 9.03 8.19
CA LEU A 55 -6.33 9.47 7.36
C LEU A 55 -7.54 9.89 8.22
N LEU A 56 -7.81 9.13 9.28
CA LEU A 56 -8.89 9.40 10.24
C LEU A 56 -8.68 10.72 10.99
N ASP A 57 -7.48 10.94 11.54
CA ASP A 57 -7.12 12.20 12.23
C ASP A 57 -7.22 13.42 11.29
N SER A 58 -7.01 13.18 10.00
CA SER A 58 -6.91 14.22 8.98
C SER A 58 -8.25 14.68 8.42
N TYR A 59 -9.21 13.76 8.33
CA TYR A 59 -10.53 13.95 7.76
C TYR A 59 -11.59 13.49 8.74
N TYR A 60 -11.52 13.95 10.00
CA TYR A 60 -12.37 13.44 11.08
C TYR A 60 -13.87 13.45 10.74
N ALA A 61 -14.37 14.57 10.20
CA ALA A 61 -15.78 14.76 9.86
C ALA A 61 -16.27 13.89 8.68
N THR A 62 -15.37 13.45 7.80
CA THR A 62 -15.71 12.67 6.59
C THR A 62 -14.85 11.40 6.52
N SER A 63 -14.50 10.87 7.69
CA SER A 63 -13.53 9.77 7.81
C SER A 63 -14.05 8.51 7.15
N LEU A 64 -15.33 8.19 7.33
CA LEU A 64 -15.96 6.99 6.76
C LEU A 64 -15.88 6.96 5.22
N ASP A 65 -16.28 8.06 4.57
CA ASP A 65 -16.30 8.14 3.10
C ASP A 65 -14.89 8.06 2.49
N VAL A 66 -13.91 8.69 3.14
CA VAL A 66 -12.50 8.62 2.75
C VAL A 66 -11.98 7.18 2.87
N PHE A 67 -12.34 6.46 3.93
CA PHE A 67 -11.95 5.06 4.11
C PHE A 67 -12.55 4.15 3.04
N ILE A 68 -13.82 4.35 2.69
CA ILE A 68 -14.51 3.58 1.65
C ILE A 68 -13.81 3.79 0.30
N MET A 69 -13.50 5.03 -0.06
CA MET A 69 -12.80 5.34 -1.32
C MET A 69 -11.38 4.76 -1.33
N PHE A 70 -10.64 4.89 -0.23
CA PHE A 70 -9.27 4.35 -0.11
C PHE A 70 -9.24 2.82 -0.26
N HIS A 71 -10.10 2.11 0.47
CA HIS A 71 -10.16 0.65 0.42
C HIS A 71 -10.80 0.12 -0.86
N GLY A 72 -11.84 0.80 -1.35
CA GLY A 72 -12.49 0.46 -2.61
C GLY A 72 -11.51 0.54 -3.78
N GLY A 73 -10.78 1.65 -3.91
CA GLY A 73 -9.77 1.83 -4.97
C GLY A 73 -8.65 0.80 -4.88
N LYS A 74 -8.11 0.56 -3.68
CA LYS A 74 -7.09 -0.49 -3.46
C LYS A 74 -7.59 -1.87 -3.88
N ASN A 75 -8.78 -2.27 -3.41
CA ASN A 75 -9.30 -3.61 -3.67
C ASN A 75 -9.65 -3.82 -5.15
N LEU A 76 -10.05 -2.77 -5.88
CA LEU A 76 -10.26 -2.85 -7.32
C LEU A 76 -8.97 -3.22 -8.07
N ILE A 77 -7.84 -2.61 -7.70
CA ILE A 77 -6.54 -2.91 -8.29
C ILE A 77 -6.12 -4.34 -7.96
N VAL A 78 -6.26 -4.74 -6.69
CA VAL A 78 -5.93 -6.11 -6.24
C VAL A 78 -6.79 -7.15 -6.97
N PHE A 79 -8.07 -6.87 -7.17
CA PHE A 79 -8.97 -7.71 -7.94
C PHE A 79 -8.48 -7.86 -9.39
N ALA A 80 -8.18 -6.76 -10.08
CA ALA A 80 -7.67 -6.82 -11.45
C ALA A 80 -6.38 -7.66 -11.56
N VAL A 81 -5.45 -7.48 -10.63
CA VAL A 81 -4.21 -8.27 -10.57
C VAL A 81 -4.52 -9.75 -10.32
N ALA A 82 -5.47 -10.09 -9.45
CA ALA A 82 -5.81 -11.47 -9.13
C ALA A 82 -6.32 -12.26 -10.35
N PHE A 83 -7.05 -11.62 -11.27
CA PHE A 83 -7.46 -12.26 -12.53
C PHE A 83 -6.31 -12.37 -13.54
N GLY A 84 -5.42 -11.38 -13.58
CA GLY A 84 -4.29 -11.36 -14.52
C GLY A 84 -3.07 -12.17 -14.09
N ILE A 85 -2.93 -12.50 -12.80
CA ILE A 85 -1.68 -13.01 -12.25
C ILE A 85 -1.33 -14.42 -12.77
N VAL A 86 -2.31 -15.32 -12.86
CA VAL A 86 -2.08 -16.70 -13.31
C VAL A 86 -1.60 -16.74 -14.77
N PRO A 87 -2.30 -16.15 -15.76
CA PRO A 87 -1.79 -16.13 -17.13
C PRO A 87 -0.46 -15.38 -17.25
N TRP A 88 -0.25 -14.33 -16.44
CA TRP A 88 1.01 -13.59 -16.44
C TRP A 88 2.21 -14.43 -15.96
N ILE A 89 2.01 -15.26 -14.92
CA ILE A 89 3.02 -16.23 -14.45
C ILE A 89 3.32 -17.27 -15.53
N HIS A 90 2.31 -17.76 -16.25
CA HIS A 90 2.53 -18.72 -17.34
C HIS A 90 3.36 -18.14 -18.50
N MET A 91 3.22 -16.84 -18.79
CA MET A 91 3.95 -16.18 -19.88
C MET A 91 5.38 -15.79 -19.51
N ASN A 92 5.60 -15.19 -18.33
CA ASN A 92 6.88 -14.57 -17.96
C ASN A 92 7.63 -15.30 -16.84
N GLY A 93 7.01 -16.31 -16.22
CA GLY A 93 7.57 -17.03 -15.08
C GLY A 93 7.38 -16.30 -13.75
N ILE A 94 7.33 -17.08 -12.67
CA ILE A 94 6.97 -16.59 -11.34
C ILE A 94 7.96 -15.56 -10.78
N ALA A 95 9.26 -15.74 -11.02
CA ALA A 95 10.29 -14.83 -10.52
C ALA A 95 10.19 -13.43 -11.14
N ALA A 96 9.95 -13.36 -12.45
CA ALA A 96 9.81 -12.07 -13.15
C ALA A 96 8.53 -11.35 -12.70
N VAL A 97 7.42 -12.06 -12.62
CA VAL A 97 6.12 -11.48 -12.21
C VAL A 97 6.17 -10.94 -10.79
N PHE A 98 6.68 -11.73 -9.82
CA PHE A 98 6.79 -11.26 -8.43
C PHE A 98 7.86 -10.19 -8.25
N GLY A 99 8.91 -10.18 -9.08
CA GLY A 99 9.87 -9.07 -9.13
C GLY A 99 9.24 -7.76 -9.59
N ILE A 100 8.39 -7.81 -10.63
CA ILE A 100 7.64 -6.64 -11.11
C ILE A 100 6.62 -6.18 -10.06
N LEU A 101 5.92 -7.10 -9.39
CA LEU A 101 4.99 -6.76 -8.30
C LEU A 101 5.70 -6.12 -7.12
N ALA A 102 6.88 -6.60 -6.74
CA ALA A 102 7.69 -5.99 -5.68
C ALA A 102 8.08 -4.54 -6.04
N ALA A 103 8.52 -4.30 -7.28
CA ALA A 103 8.83 -2.97 -7.76
C ALA A 103 7.58 -2.06 -7.79
N LEU A 104 6.44 -2.59 -8.24
CA LEU A 104 5.18 -1.86 -8.29
C LEU A 104 4.73 -1.42 -6.89
N ILE A 105 4.84 -2.29 -5.89
CA ILE A 105 4.49 -1.96 -4.49
C ILE A 105 5.38 -0.85 -3.95
N ILE A 106 6.70 -0.91 -4.19
CA ILE A 106 7.63 0.16 -3.79
C ILE A 106 7.21 1.50 -4.43
N VAL A 107 6.90 1.50 -5.73
CA VAL A 107 6.51 2.71 -6.47
C VAL A 107 5.19 3.29 -5.92
N ILE A 108 4.20 2.43 -5.68
CA ILE A 108 2.90 2.84 -5.12
C ILE A 108 3.08 3.40 -3.70
N ASP A 109 3.87 2.73 -2.86
CA ASP A 109 4.12 3.16 -1.48
C ASP A 109 4.94 4.46 -1.41
N LEU A 110 5.85 4.70 -2.36
CA LEU A 110 6.50 6.01 -2.57
C LEU A 110 5.50 7.08 -2.97
N GLY A 111 4.51 6.74 -3.80
CA GLY A 111 3.40 7.62 -4.15
C GLY A 111 2.64 8.13 -2.92
N TRP A 112 2.40 7.26 -1.93
CA TRP A 112 1.79 7.65 -0.65
C TRP A 112 2.63 8.65 0.14
N VAL A 113 3.96 8.49 0.12
CA VAL A 113 4.88 9.46 0.76
C VAL A 113 4.80 10.83 0.06
N ILE A 114 4.71 10.85 -1.27
CA ILE A 114 4.54 12.08 -2.05
C ILE A 114 3.19 12.73 -1.69
N PHE A 115 2.09 11.97 -1.71
CA PHE A 115 0.77 12.48 -1.32
C PHE A 115 0.74 13.00 0.13
N TYR A 116 1.55 12.46 1.04
CA TYR A 116 1.67 13.01 2.39
C TYR A 116 2.33 14.41 2.39
N VAL A 117 3.45 14.57 1.69
CA VAL A 117 4.18 15.86 1.62
C VAL A 117 3.33 16.93 0.93
N PHE A 118 2.64 16.55 -0.15
CA PHE A 118 1.77 17.47 -0.90
C PHE A 118 0.39 17.65 -0.25
N GLY A 119 -0.12 16.66 0.47
CA GLY A 119 -1.40 16.72 1.19
C GLY A 119 -1.39 17.75 2.33
N ILE A 120 -0.23 17.99 2.94
CA ILE A 120 -0.04 19.10 3.90
C ILE A 120 -0.29 20.46 3.20
N ARG A 121 0.14 20.62 1.94
CA ARG A 121 -0.10 21.85 1.15
C ARG A 121 -1.56 22.00 0.72
N LEU A 122 -2.23 20.90 0.37
CA LEU A 122 -3.65 20.92 0.02
C LEU A 122 -4.55 21.27 1.22
N ARG A 123 -4.21 20.81 2.43
CA ARG A 123 -4.96 21.20 3.66
C ARG A 123 -4.82 22.67 4.02
N GLN A 124 -3.68 23.29 3.70
CA GLN A 124 -3.50 24.73 3.87
C GLN A 124 -4.35 25.54 2.89
N LEU A 125 -4.63 24.98 1.71
CA LEU A 125 -5.53 25.57 0.71
C LEU A 125 -7.01 25.40 1.08
N ASP A 126 -7.41 24.24 1.61
CA ASP A 126 -8.79 24.00 2.08
C ASP A 126 -9.15 24.80 3.33
N ARG A 127 -8.20 25.03 4.26
CA ARG A 127 -8.42 25.93 5.41
C ARG A 127 -8.75 27.36 4.98
N LYS A 128 -8.39 27.76 3.76
CA LYS A 128 -8.72 29.07 3.19
C LYS A 128 -10.15 29.16 2.64
N LYS A 129 -10.86 28.02 2.52
CA LYS A 129 -12.20 27.93 1.95
C LYS A 129 -13.30 27.58 2.96
N THR A 130 -13.00 27.48 4.26
CA THR A 130 -14.04 27.29 5.28
C THR A 130 -14.81 28.60 5.52
N ILE A 131 -15.75 28.86 4.61
CA ILE A 131 -16.86 29.82 4.70
C ILE A 131 -18.13 29.01 4.98
N PHE A 132 -18.15 28.20 6.04
CA PHE A 132 -19.39 27.56 6.51
C PHE A 132 -19.55 27.80 8.01
N PRO A 133 -20.56 28.59 8.43
CA PRO A 133 -20.88 28.81 9.83
C PRO A 133 -21.69 27.61 10.32
N PHE A 134 -21.11 26.79 11.18
CA PHE A 134 -21.89 25.96 12.10
C PHE A 134 -21.76 26.56 13.49
N ASN A 135 -22.31 27.76 13.62
CA ASN A 135 -22.79 28.30 14.88
C ASN A 135 -24.32 28.24 14.75
N GLU A 136 -24.98 27.62 15.73
CA GLU A 136 -26.42 27.35 15.80
C GLU A 136 -26.89 26.06 15.10
N LEU A 137 -26.70 24.94 15.81
CA LEU A 137 -27.75 23.95 16.13
C LEU A 137 -27.32 23.16 17.38
#